data_AF-A0A8C7TY13-F1
#
_entry.id   AF-A0A8C7TY13-F1
#
_cell.length_a   1.000
_cell.length_b   1.000
_cell.length_c   1.000
_cell.angle_alpha   90.00
_cell.angle_beta   90.00
_cell.angle_gamma   90.00
#
_symmetry.space_group_name_H-M   'P 1'
#
loop_
_entity.id
_entity.type
_entity.pdbx_description
1 polymer ?
#
loop_
_entity_poly.entity_id
_entity_poly.type
_entity_poly.pdbx_seq_one_letter_code
_entity_poly.pdbx_strand_id
1 'polypeptide(L)'
;MGPQVLKRFYSCTIESILTGCITAWYGNCSSSDRKTLQRVVCTAQYITGARLPAIQDLYIRRCQRKALKIVKWPFTSSKYGNGMQMACQHRALCMFVFTLCSSSLSLENSEDSAKVREVSKRLYAQLKESEKRHKEERDRMQFSRRLDEQSKHLQWVEGEAGERGQKVEELQRLLGGMELEGAVLRGKIATSEAELLQLRAAKEGVTEELEKELAVLKEKIHHLDDMLKSQQRKVRHMIEQLQNSRTVIQERERVIRDLEEKVAFLEAEVKMRAKEVVIEIKS
;
A
#
# COMPACT_ATOMS: atom_id res chain seq x y z
N MET A 1 4.75 0.30 96.69
CA MET A 1 5.60 0.17 95.48
C MET A 1 7.04 -0.07 95.93
N GLY A 2 7.63 -1.22 95.65
CA GLY A 2 8.98 -1.55 96.14
C GLY A 2 10.08 -0.72 95.45
N PRO A 3 11.18 -0.37 96.13
CA PRO A 3 12.25 0.49 95.60
C PRO A 3 12.90 -0.05 94.30
N GLN A 4 12.86 -1.36 94.07
CA GLN A 4 13.36 -2.01 92.85
C GLN A 4 12.50 -1.75 91.60
N VAL A 5 11.19 -1.59 91.76
CA VAL A 5 10.26 -1.31 90.65
C VAL A 5 10.46 0.12 90.16
N LEU A 6 10.64 1.05 91.11
CA LEU A 6 10.89 2.46 90.83
C LEU A 6 12.20 2.66 90.08
N LYS A 7 13.27 1.96 90.49
CA LYS A 7 14.57 1.96 89.82
C LYS A 7 14.47 1.48 88.36
N ARG A 8 13.79 0.36 88.10
CA ARG A 8 13.58 -0.14 86.73
C ARG A 8 12.75 0.82 85.89
N PHE A 9 11.71 1.41 86.47
CA PHE A 9 10.84 2.36 85.78
C PHE A 9 11.63 3.61 85.37
N TYR A 10 12.30 4.29 86.31
CA TYR A 10 13.09 5.48 85.97
C TYR A 10 14.29 5.20 85.07
N SER A 11 15.03 4.10 85.28
CA SER A 11 16.12 3.74 84.36
C SER A 11 15.61 3.45 82.94
N CYS A 12 14.50 2.72 82.80
CA CYS A 12 13.90 2.43 81.49
C CYS A 12 13.32 3.69 80.83
N THR A 13 12.68 4.58 81.59
CA THR A 13 12.12 5.84 81.08
C THR A 13 13.22 6.79 80.64
N ILE A 14 14.28 6.95 81.44
CA ILE A 14 15.46 7.76 81.09
C ILE A 14 16.15 7.16 79.85
N GLU A 15 16.33 5.85 79.80
CA GLU A 15 16.90 5.18 78.63
C GLU A 15 16.02 5.35 77.39
N SER A 16 14.70 5.17 77.47
CA SER A 16 13.80 5.27 76.32
C SER A 16 13.70 6.70 75.75
N ILE A 17 13.54 7.70 76.63
CA ILE A 17 13.40 9.11 76.23
C ILE A 17 14.73 9.65 75.69
N LEU A 18 15.85 9.32 76.32
CA LEU A 18 17.16 9.74 75.81
C LEU A 18 17.54 8.94 74.55
N THR A 19 17.49 7.61 74.56
CA THR A 19 18.03 6.80 73.44
C THR A 19 17.25 6.85 72.13
N GLY A 20 15.99 7.31 72.14
CA GLY A 20 15.16 7.45 70.94
C GLY A 20 15.77 8.39 69.90
N CYS A 21 16.24 9.56 70.34
CA CYS A 21 16.75 10.61 69.44
C CYS A 21 18.03 11.30 69.91
N ILE A 22 18.73 10.83 70.96
CA ILE A 22 19.99 11.43 71.46
C ILE A 22 21.01 11.70 70.36
N THR A 23 21.09 10.86 69.32
CA THR A 23 22.02 11.08 68.19
C THR A 23 21.68 12.30 67.34
N ALA A 24 20.43 12.77 67.34
CA ALA A 24 19.97 13.91 66.55
C ALA A 24 20.14 15.25 67.28
N TRP A 25 20.00 15.25 68.61
CA TRP A 25 20.03 16.49 69.40
C TRP A 25 21.29 16.66 70.25
N TYR A 26 21.90 15.59 70.79
CA TYR A 26 23.06 15.71 71.70
C TYR A 26 24.30 16.30 71.02
N GLY A 27 24.52 15.99 69.73
CA GLY A 27 25.58 16.59 68.93
C GLY A 27 25.43 18.10 68.74
N ASN A 28 24.19 18.60 68.76
CA ASN A 28 23.84 20.01 68.57
C ASN A 28 23.69 20.80 69.88
N CYS A 29 23.71 20.15 71.05
CA CYS A 29 23.57 20.82 72.35
C CYS A 29 24.84 21.56 72.77
N SER A 30 24.66 22.74 73.39
CA SER A 30 25.75 23.52 73.98
C SER A 30 26.36 22.82 75.19
N SER A 31 27.59 23.19 75.57
CA SER A 31 28.27 22.63 76.74
C SER A 31 27.51 22.89 78.04
N SER A 32 26.75 23.99 78.12
CA SER A 32 25.88 24.33 79.25
C SER A 32 24.67 23.39 79.36
N ASP A 33 24.04 23.08 78.23
CA ASP A 33 22.87 22.18 78.17
C ASP A 33 23.26 20.76 78.58
N ARG A 34 24.42 20.28 78.12
CA ARG A 34 24.96 18.95 78.50
C ARG A 34 25.18 18.84 80.00
N LYS A 35 25.74 19.87 80.64
CA LYS A 35 25.95 19.91 82.10
C LYS A 35 24.63 19.93 82.86
N THR A 36 23.63 20.65 82.36
CA THR A 36 22.30 20.71 83.00
C THR A 36 21.57 19.37 82.89
N LEU A 37 21.61 18.74 81.73
CA LEU A 37 21.07 17.40 81.53
C LEU A 37 21.78 16.36 82.42
N GLN A 38 23.10 16.44 82.54
CA GLN A 38 23.86 15.55 83.41
C GLN A 38 23.49 15.74 84.88
N ARG A 39 23.21 16.98 85.33
CA ARG A 39 22.70 17.24 86.69
C ARG A 39 21.35 16.60 86.93
N VAL A 40 20.43 16.66 85.97
CA VAL A 40 19.11 15.98 86.07
C VAL A 40 19.28 14.47 86.23
N VAL A 41 20.22 13.87 85.49
CA VAL A 41 20.56 12.44 85.64
C VAL A 41 21.17 12.15 87.00
N CYS A 42 22.05 13.01 87.53
CA CYS A 42 22.61 12.87 88.87
C CYS A 42 21.55 13.00 89.98
N THR A 43 20.56 13.89 89.82
CA THR A 43 19.43 14.02 90.77
C THR A 43 18.53 12.79 90.72
N ALA A 44 18.24 12.27 89.53
CA ALA A 44 17.52 11.01 89.37
C ALA A 44 18.30 9.83 90.00
N GLN A 45 19.63 9.84 89.90
CA GLN A 45 20.53 8.88 90.52
C GLN A 45 20.43 8.90 92.04
N TYR A 46 20.37 10.10 92.62
CA TYR A 46 20.25 10.33 94.05
C TYR A 46 18.90 9.84 94.60
N ILE A 47 17.80 10.17 93.90
CA ILE A 47 16.44 9.77 94.30
C ILE A 47 16.23 8.24 94.19
N THR A 48 16.86 7.60 93.21
CA THR A 48 16.70 6.15 92.96
C THR A 48 17.74 5.27 93.65
N GLY A 49 18.77 5.86 94.26
CA GLY A 49 19.82 5.14 94.99
C GLY A 49 20.67 4.19 94.12
N ALA A 50 20.74 4.41 92.80
CA ALA A 50 21.38 3.51 91.85
C ALA A 50 22.28 4.25 90.87
N ARG A 51 23.47 3.73 90.55
CA ARG A 51 24.35 4.34 89.53
C ARG A 51 23.68 4.36 88.15
N LEU A 52 23.51 5.56 87.59
CA LEU A 52 23.03 5.79 86.24
C LEU A 52 24.23 6.12 85.33
N PRO A 53 24.26 5.64 84.07
CA PRO A 53 25.33 5.97 83.12
C PRO A 53 25.40 7.47 82.80
N ALA A 54 26.60 7.98 82.52
CA ALA A 54 26.74 9.36 82.02
C ALA A 54 26.09 9.50 80.65
N ILE A 55 25.48 10.65 80.37
CA ILE A 55 24.75 10.90 79.12
C ILE A 55 25.70 10.80 77.92
N GLN A 56 26.95 11.21 78.10
CA GLN A 56 28.00 11.10 77.08
C GLN A 56 28.28 9.65 76.67
N ASP A 57 28.31 8.72 77.62
CA ASP A 57 28.54 7.30 77.34
C ASP A 57 27.36 6.66 76.60
N LEU A 58 26.13 7.09 76.92
CA LEU A 58 24.93 6.66 76.22
C LEU A 58 24.92 7.13 74.76
N TYR A 59 25.31 8.38 74.51
CA TYR A 59 25.47 8.94 73.17
C TYR A 59 26.52 8.17 72.36
N ILE A 60 27.71 7.93 72.92
CA ILE A 60 28.81 7.22 72.25
C ILE A 60 28.41 5.79 71.91
N ARG A 61 27.87 5.04 72.89
CA ARG A 61 27.43 3.65 72.69
C ARG A 61 26.32 3.53 71.64
N ARG A 62 25.47 4.56 71.50
CA ARG A 62 24.40 4.59 70.50
C ARG A 62 24.95 4.90 69.10
N CYS A 63 25.87 5.85 68.99
CA CYS A 63 26.56 6.16 67.74
C CYS A 63 27.30 4.92 67.20
N GLN A 64 28.03 4.21 68.08
CA GLN A 64 28.72 2.96 67.73
C GLN A 64 27.75 1.87 67.25
N ARG A 65 26.63 1.65 67.96
CA ARG A 65 25.61 0.66 67.53
C ARG A 65 24.95 1.03 66.20
N LYS A 66 24.74 2.31 65.93
CA LYS A 66 24.14 2.78 64.67
C LYS A 66 25.14 2.64 63.50
N ALA A 67 26.40 2.98 63.72
CA ALA A 67 27.48 2.77 62.76
C ALA A 67 27.68 1.28 62.43
N LEU A 68 27.71 0.41 63.45
CA LEU A 68 27.79 -1.06 63.25
C LEU A 68 26.60 -1.61 62.48
N LYS A 69 25.39 -1.08 62.71
CA LYS A 69 24.22 -1.45 61.90
C LYS A 69 24.41 -1.03 60.45
N ILE A 70 24.85 0.21 60.18
CA ILE A 70 25.12 0.75 58.83
C ILE A 70 26.18 -0.07 58.08
N VAL A 71 27.26 -0.45 58.75
CA VAL A 71 28.30 -1.34 58.17
C VAL A 71 27.75 -2.74 57.88
N LYS A 72 26.83 -3.23 58.71
CA LYS A 72 26.20 -4.55 58.55
C LYS A 72 25.01 -4.54 57.56
N TRP A 73 24.61 -3.39 57.01
CA TRP A 73 23.56 -3.35 55.98
C TRP A 73 24.09 -3.95 54.67
N PRO A 74 23.45 -5.00 54.12
CA PRO A 74 23.84 -5.54 52.82
C PRO A 74 23.45 -4.52 51.74
N PHE A 75 24.44 -3.97 51.05
CA PHE A 75 24.27 -3.03 49.93
C PHE A 75 23.66 -3.65 48.66
N THR A 76 23.10 -4.86 48.77
CA THR A 76 22.54 -5.64 47.66
C THR A 76 21.04 -5.83 47.85
N SER A 77 20.26 -4.75 47.77
CA SER A 77 18.82 -4.87 47.57
C SER A 77 18.42 -4.12 46.30
N SER A 78 18.38 -4.87 45.21
CA SER A 78 17.99 -4.51 43.84
C SER A 78 16.50 -4.10 43.71
N LYS A 79 15.88 -3.54 44.75
CA LYS A 79 14.43 -3.23 44.76
C LYS A 79 14.08 -1.74 44.66
N TYR A 80 15.05 -0.83 44.61
CA TYR A 80 14.77 0.60 44.44
C TYR A 80 15.72 1.19 43.40
N GLY A 81 15.16 1.78 42.34
CA GLY A 81 15.91 2.27 41.18
C GLY A 81 17.06 3.21 41.54
N ASN A 82 18.04 3.26 40.63
CA ASN A 82 19.35 3.92 40.77
C ASN A 82 19.33 5.36 41.33
N GLY A 83 18.20 6.08 41.25
CA GLY A 83 18.02 7.42 41.83
C GLY A 83 17.96 7.45 43.37
N MET A 84 17.32 6.47 44.03
CA MET A 84 17.27 6.38 45.51
C MET A 84 18.56 5.81 46.08
N GLN A 85 19.31 5.04 45.29
CA GLN A 85 20.58 4.44 45.70
C GLN A 85 21.69 5.49 45.89
N MET A 86 21.77 6.47 44.99
CA MET A 86 22.71 7.59 45.10
C MET A 86 22.36 8.54 46.27
N ALA A 87 21.08 8.82 46.50
CA ALA A 87 20.63 9.66 47.62
C ALA A 87 20.92 8.99 48.99
N CYS A 88 20.72 7.67 49.08
CA CYS A 88 21.07 6.88 50.26
C CYS A 88 22.59 6.79 50.47
N GLN A 89 23.39 6.68 49.41
CA GLN A 89 24.86 6.69 49.49
C GLN A 89 25.41 8.04 49.94
N HIS A 90 24.89 9.15 49.40
CA HIS A 90 25.35 10.49 49.77
C HIS A 90 24.98 10.82 51.23
N ARG A 91 23.79 10.42 51.71
CA ARG A 91 23.35 10.62 53.10
C ARG A 91 24.10 9.73 54.09
N ALA A 92 24.48 8.52 53.69
CA ALA A 92 25.31 7.61 54.48
C ALA A 92 26.77 8.07 54.57
N LEU A 93 27.36 8.52 53.47
CA LEU A 93 28.71 9.12 53.47
C LEU A 93 28.76 10.39 54.32
N CYS A 94 27.75 11.27 54.21
CA CYS A 94 27.71 12.51 55.00
C CYS A 94 27.60 12.23 56.51
N MET A 95 26.81 11.23 56.91
CA MET A 95 26.75 10.77 58.30
C MET A 95 28.06 10.11 58.75
N PHE A 96 28.73 9.34 57.90
CA PHE A 96 30.01 8.69 58.22
C PHE A 96 31.15 9.72 58.38
N VAL A 97 31.23 10.72 57.49
CA VAL A 97 32.17 11.85 57.57
C VAL A 97 31.88 12.72 58.79
N PHE A 98 30.61 13.00 59.10
CA PHE A 98 30.22 13.75 60.31
C PHE A 98 30.57 12.98 61.60
N THR A 99 30.44 11.65 61.58
CA THR A 99 30.81 10.78 62.72
C THR A 99 32.32 10.64 62.88
N LEU A 100 33.09 10.54 61.79
CA LEU A 100 34.56 10.57 61.81
C LEU A 100 35.08 11.92 62.28
N CYS A 101 34.52 13.02 61.78
CA CYS A 101 34.88 14.38 62.19
C CYS A 101 34.56 14.64 63.68
N SER A 102 33.44 14.11 64.17
CA SER A 102 33.09 14.15 65.60
C SER A 102 33.96 13.23 66.47
N SER A 103 34.53 12.17 65.89
CA SER A 103 35.47 11.26 66.59
C SER A 103 36.91 11.79 66.58
N SER A 104 37.24 12.73 65.69
CA SER A 104 38.56 13.37 65.63
C SER A 104 38.78 14.48 66.68
N LEU A 105 37.78 14.84 67.48
CA LEU A 105 37.94 15.83 68.56
C LEU A 105 38.45 15.23 69.87
N SER A 106 39.11 14.08 69.82
CA SER A 106 39.83 13.49 70.94
C SER A 106 41.02 12.69 70.40
N LEU A 107 41.97 13.38 69.77
CA LEU A 107 43.32 12.87 69.49
C LEU A 107 44.25 14.09 69.35
N GLU A 108 44.85 14.49 70.47
CA GLU A 108 46.08 15.27 70.41
C GLU A 108 47.18 14.35 69.86
N ASN A 109 47.39 14.41 68.53
CA ASN A 109 48.68 14.16 67.88
C ASN A 109 48.64 14.72 66.44
N SER A 110 49.61 15.58 66.11
CA SER A 110 49.68 16.39 64.88
C SER A 110 49.72 15.57 63.58
N GLU A 111 50.18 14.33 63.65
CA GLU A 111 50.47 13.48 62.49
C GLU A 111 49.24 12.74 61.91
N ASP A 112 48.29 12.33 62.76
CA ASP A 112 47.13 11.54 62.34
C ASP A 112 46.02 12.39 61.71
N SER A 113 45.88 13.64 62.16
CA SER A 113 44.97 14.63 61.55
C SER A 113 45.41 15.02 60.12
N ALA A 114 46.72 15.03 59.86
CA ALA A 114 47.26 15.28 58.52
C ALA A 114 46.98 14.09 57.58
N LYS A 115 47.20 12.86 58.05
CA LYS A 115 46.90 11.62 57.30
C LYS A 115 45.41 11.50 56.94
N VAL A 116 44.50 11.80 57.88
CA VAL A 116 43.05 11.80 57.61
C VAL A 116 42.66 12.85 56.56
N ARG A 117 43.27 14.03 56.58
CA ARG A 117 43.03 15.08 55.57
C ARG A 117 43.53 14.67 54.19
N GLU A 118 44.70 14.06 54.13
CA GLU A 118 45.30 13.56 52.89
C GLU A 118 44.45 12.42 52.29
N VAL A 119 44.02 11.46 53.12
CA VAL A 119 43.10 10.39 52.70
C VAL A 119 41.77 10.97 52.21
N SER A 120 41.23 11.97 52.91
CA SER A 120 39.99 12.64 52.49
C SER A 120 40.14 13.32 51.12
N LYS A 121 41.24 14.04 50.88
CA LYS A 121 41.52 14.67 49.57
C LYS A 121 41.60 13.63 48.44
N ARG A 122 42.28 12.50 48.67
CA ARG A 122 42.39 11.42 47.69
C ARG A 122 41.04 10.79 47.37
N LEU A 123 40.23 10.53 48.39
CA LEU A 123 38.87 10.01 48.22
C LEU A 123 37.97 11.00 47.47
N TYR A 124 38.07 12.30 47.75
CA TYR A 124 37.33 13.32 47.00
C TYR A 124 37.76 13.41 45.53
N ALA A 125 39.06 13.34 45.25
CA ALA A 125 39.56 13.31 43.88
C ALA A 125 39.06 12.07 43.12
N GLN A 126 39.13 10.89 43.74
CA GLN A 126 38.60 9.65 43.17
C GLN A 126 37.09 9.72 42.91
N LEU A 127 36.31 10.29 43.83
CA LEU A 127 34.86 10.44 43.67
C LEU A 127 34.52 11.39 42.52
N LYS A 128 35.23 12.52 42.42
CA LYS A 128 35.01 13.51 41.36
C LYS A 128 35.38 12.95 39.98
N GLU A 129 36.43 12.15 39.92
CA GLU A 129 36.83 11.45 38.69
C GLU A 129 35.86 10.33 38.31
N SER A 130 35.34 9.56 39.28
CA SER A 130 34.33 8.54 39.01
C SER A 130 32.99 9.16 38.57
N GLU A 131 32.57 10.27 39.16
CA GLU A 131 31.39 11.02 38.71
C GLU A 131 31.55 11.56 37.28
N LYS A 132 32.73 12.11 36.95
CA LYS A 132 33.02 12.58 35.58
C LYS A 132 32.95 11.44 34.58
N ARG A 133 33.58 10.30 34.86
CA ARG A 133 33.53 9.10 34.01
C ARG A 133 32.11 8.60 33.80
N HIS A 134 31.30 8.52 34.85
CA HIS A 134 29.90 8.11 34.72
C HIS A 134 29.05 9.11 33.94
N LYS A 135 29.34 10.42 34.05
CA LYS A 135 28.65 11.42 33.23
C LYS A 135 28.98 11.22 31.75
N GLU A 136 30.26 11.07 31.42
CA GLU A 136 30.72 10.82 30.05
C GLU A 136 30.18 9.50 29.48
N GLU A 137 30.13 8.42 30.28
CA GLU A 137 29.52 7.15 29.90
C GLU A 137 28.01 7.29 29.63
N ARG A 138 27.29 8.05 30.47
CA ARG A 138 25.85 8.32 30.24
C ARG A 138 25.63 9.12 28.96
N ASP A 139 26.42 10.15 28.72
CA ASP A 139 26.30 10.98 27.52
C ASP A 139 26.64 10.15 26.26
N ARG A 140 27.67 9.30 26.34
CA ARG A 140 28.01 8.34 25.28
C ARG A 140 26.89 7.32 25.04
N MET A 141 26.29 6.76 26.08
CA MET A 141 25.15 5.84 25.96
C MET A 141 23.91 6.54 25.37
N GLN A 142 23.63 7.79 25.76
CA GLN A 142 22.53 8.55 25.21
C GLN A 142 22.74 8.86 23.73
N PHE A 143 23.95 9.25 23.33
CA PHE A 143 24.28 9.48 21.94
C PHE A 143 24.18 8.19 21.10
N SER A 144 24.72 7.08 21.62
CA SER A 144 24.60 5.76 20.99
C SER A 144 23.13 5.33 20.79
N ARG A 145 22.26 5.55 21.78
CA ARG A 145 20.82 5.27 21.65
C ARG A 145 20.15 6.10 20.54
N ARG A 146 20.47 7.40 20.45
CA ARG A 146 19.91 8.27 19.40
C ARG A 146 20.32 7.80 18.01
N LEU A 147 21.59 7.39 17.84
CA LEU A 147 22.06 6.83 16.58
C LEU A 147 21.38 5.50 16.25
N ASP A 148 21.15 4.63 17.23
CA ASP A 148 20.44 3.37 17.04
C ASP A 148 18.96 3.59 16.67
N GLU A 149 18.29 4.55 17.30
CA GLU A 149 16.93 4.97 16.93
C GLU A 149 16.86 5.54 15.51
N GLN A 150 17.79 6.43 15.14
CA GLN A 150 17.88 6.96 13.78
C GLN A 150 18.20 5.86 12.76
N SER A 151 19.12 4.95 13.07
CA SER A 151 19.49 3.82 12.21
C SER A 151 18.29 2.91 11.95
N LYS A 152 17.51 2.57 13.00
CA LYS A 152 16.28 1.79 12.85
C LYS A 152 15.24 2.49 12.00
N HIS A 153 15.09 3.80 12.16
CA HIS A 153 14.16 4.57 11.36
C HIS A 153 14.57 4.60 9.89
N LEU A 154 15.86 4.84 9.61
CA LEU A 154 16.41 4.78 8.26
C LEU A 154 16.22 3.39 7.64
N GLN A 155 16.55 2.32 8.36
CA GLN A 155 16.36 0.96 7.87
C GLN A 155 14.90 0.64 7.54
N TRP A 156 13.95 1.16 8.34
CA TRP A 156 12.52 1.01 8.07
C TRP A 156 12.10 1.78 6.81
N VAL A 157 12.53 3.04 6.68
CA VAL A 157 12.25 3.87 5.49
C VAL A 157 12.87 3.28 4.22
N GLU A 158 14.10 2.78 4.31
CA GLU A 158 14.80 2.10 3.21
C GLU A 158 14.07 0.82 2.79
N GLY A 159 13.58 0.03 3.75
CA GLY A 159 12.74 -1.13 3.48
C GLY A 159 11.46 -0.78 2.73
N GLU A 160 10.71 0.22 3.23
CA GLU A 160 9.50 0.70 2.54
C GLU A 160 9.80 1.26 1.14
N ALA A 161 10.88 2.01 0.98
CA ALA A 161 11.30 2.54 -0.30
C ALA A 161 11.68 1.41 -1.28
N GLY A 162 12.31 0.34 -0.78
CA GLY A 162 12.61 -0.87 -1.54
C GLY A 162 11.35 -1.60 -2.02
N GLU A 163 10.37 -1.80 -1.15
CA GLU A 163 9.08 -2.42 -1.52
C GLU A 163 8.32 -1.58 -2.55
N ARG A 164 8.28 -0.25 -2.36
CA ARG A 164 7.69 0.67 -3.35
C ARG A 164 8.46 0.62 -4.67
N GLY A 165 9.79 0.52 -4.62
CA GLY A 165 10.65 0.33 -5.79
C GLY A 165 10.32 -0.93 -6.59
N GLN A 166 10.23 -2.08 -5.92
CA GLN A 166 9.85 -3.35 -6.55
C GLN A 166 8.47 -3.27 -7.21
N LYS A 167 7.51 -2.61 -6.55
CA LYS A 167 6.16 -2.41 -7.11
C LYS A 167 6.18 -1.51 -8.35
N VAL A 168 7.00 -0.47 -8.36
CA VAL A 168 7.18 0.40 -9.53
C VAL A 168 7.83 -0.37 -10.69
N GLU A 169 8.86 -1.16 -10.42
CA GLU A 169 9.50 -2.01 -11.44
C GLU A 169 8.53 -3.02 -12.05
N GLU A 170 7.69 -3.67 -11.23
CA GLU A 170 6.67 -4.59 -11.72
C GLU A 170 5.65 -3.90 -12.63
N LEU A 171 5.16 -2.72 -12.22
CA LEU A 171 4.24 -1.93 -13.02
C LEU A 171 4.88 -1.46 -14.33
N GLN A 172 6.14 -1.03 -14.31
CA GLN A 172 6.88 -0.65 -15.50
C GLN A 172 7.05 -1.83 -16.47
N ARG A 173 7.34 -3.02 -15.95
CA ARG A 173 7.43 -4.24 -16.75
C ARG A 173 6.10 -4.58 -17.42
N LEU A 174 4.99 -4.51 -16.69
CA LEU A 174 3.65 -4.77 -17.22
C LEU A 174 3.25 -3.73 -18.27
N LEU A 175 3.51 -2.45 -18.00
CA LEU A 175 3.23 -1.36 -18.94
C LEU A 175 4.04 -1.54 -20.23
N GLY A 176 5.34 -1.83 -20.13
CA GLY A 176 6.18 -2.10 -21.30
C GLY A 176 5.70 -3.31 -22.11
N GLY A 177 5.22 -4.36 -21.44
CA GLY A 177 4.58 -5.50 -22.11
C GLY A 177 3.36 -5.09 -22.92
N MET A 178 2.46 -4.32 -22.32
CA MET A 178 1.24 -3.83 -22.99
C MET A 178 1.56 -2.85 -24.13
N GLU A 179 2.58 -2.02 -24.00
CA GLU A 179 3.04 -1.12 -25.06
C GLU A 179 3.59 -1.89 -26.28
N LEU A 180 4.38 -2.93 -26.03
CA LEU A 180 4.90 -3.83 -27.07
C LEU A 180 3.77 -4.59 -27.76
N GLU A 181 2.85 -5.18 -27.01
CA GLU A 181 1.66 -5.85 -27.55
C GLU A 181 0.81 -4.88 -28.37
N GLY A 182 0.61 -3.66 -27.86
CA GLY A 182 -0.09 -2.59 -28.58
C GLY A 182 0.59 -2.22 -29.89
N ALA A 183 1.93 -2.15 -29.92
CA ALA A 183 2.69 -1.88 -31.14
C ALA A 183 2.56 -3.02 -32.16
N VAL A 184 2.63 -4.27 -31.71
CA VAL A 184 2.43 -5.46 -32.57
C VAL A 184 1.02 -5.49 -33.17
N LEU A 185 -0.01 -5.23 -32.35
CA LEU A 185 -1.40 -5.20 -32.80
C LEU A 185 -1.64 -4.07 -33.81
N ARG A 186 -1.12 -2.87 -33.56
CA ARG A 186 -1.18 -1.76 -34.54
C ARG A 186 -0.51 -2.12 -35.86
N GLY A 187 0.64 -2.81 -35.82
CA GLY A 187 1.30 -3.32 -37.02
C GLY A 187 0.42 -4.30 -37.80
N LYS A 188 -0.21 -5.27 -37.11
CA LYS A 188 -1.14 -6.23 -37.72
C LYS A 188 -2.38 -5.58 -38.32
N ILE A 189 -2.92 -4.55 -37.67
CA ILE A 189 -4.04 -3.76 -38.19
C ILE A 189 -3.62 -3.02 -39.45
N ALA A 190 -2.47 -2.35 -39.44
CA ALA A 190 -1.97 -1.64 -40.62
C ALA A 190 -1.74 -2.59 -41.81
N THR A 191 -1.21 -3.80 -41.58
CA THR A 191 -1.03 -4.79 -42.64
C THR A 191 -2.37 -5.30 -43.17
N SER A 192 -3.32 -5.62 -42.30
CA SER A 192 -4.63 -6.11 -42.75
C SER A 192 -5.45 -5.03 -43.46
N GLU A 193 -5.36 -3.77 -43.03
CA GLU A 193 -5.96 -2.63 -43.72
C GLU A 193 -5.38 -2.45 -45.13
N ALA A 194 -4.06 -2.58 -45.29
CA ALA A 194 -3.42 -2.50 -46.60
C ALA A 194 -3.88 -3.63 -47.54
N GLU A 195 -3.98 -4.87 -47.03
CA GLU A 195 -4.50 -6.01 -47.80
C GLU A 195 -5.97 -5.80 -48.21
N LEU A 196 -6.81 -5.30 -47.29
CA LEU A 196 -8.21 -5.00 -47.57
C LEU A 196 -8.37 -3.91 -48.63
N LEU A 197 -7.52 -2.88 -48.60
CA LEU A 197 -7.52 -1.83 -49.62
C LEU A 197 -7.13 -2.39 -51.00
N GLN A 198 -6.13 -3.27 -51.07
CA GLN A 198 -5.75 -3.93 -52.32
C GLN A 198 -6.87 -4.81 -52.87
N LEU A 199 -7.51 -5.62 -52.01
CA LEU A 199 -8.64 -6.46 -52.41
C LEU A 199 -9.83 -5.65 -52.88
N ARG A 200 -10.11 -4.50 -52.24
CA ARG A 200 -11.17 -3.60 -52.66
C ARG A 200 -10.88 -3.02 -54.04
N ALA A 201 -9.67 -2.48 -54.26
CA ALA A 201 -9.26 -1.94 -55.54
C ALA A 201 -9.31 -3.00 -56.66
N ALA A 202 -8.85 -4.22 -56.38
CA ALA A 202 -8.92 -5.33 -57.32
C ALA A 202 -10.38 -5.69 -57.66
N LYS A 203 -11.26 -5.74 -56.66
CA LYS A 203 -12.69 -6.01 -56.85
C LYS A 203 -13.35 -4.91 -57.68
N GLU A 204 -13.07 -3.64 -57.39
CA GLU A 204 -13.57 -2.48 -58.14
C GLU A 204 -13.18 -2.58 -59.62
N GLY A 205 -11.93 -2.89 -59.93
CA GLY A 205 -11.48 -3.10 -61.31
C GLY A 205 -12.23 -4.21 -62.04
N VAL A 206 -12.47 -5.36 -61.38
CA VAL A 206 -13.24 -6.46 -61.97
C VAL A 206 -14.71 -6.07 -62.18
N THR A 207 -15.31 -5.33 -61.23
CA THR A 207 -16.70 -4.88 -61.38
C THR A 207 -16.86 -3.90 -62.53
N GLU A 208 -15.93 -2.96 -62.70
CA GLU A 208 -15.94 -2.02 -63.82
C GLU A 208 -15.83 -2.74 -65.17
N GLU A 209 -14.98 -3.76 -65.27
CA GLU A 209 -14.84 -4.53 -66.50
C GLU A 209 -16.11 -5.31 -66.84
N LEU A 210 -16.69 -5.97 -65.85
CA LEU A 210 -17.98 -6.66 -66.02
C LEU A 210 -19.11 -5.70 -66.40
N GLU A 211 -19.13 -4.48 -65.85
CA GLU A 211 -20.13 -3.47 -66.21
C GLU A 211 -19.99 -3.03 -67.67
N LYS A 212 -18.76 -2.85 -68.18
CA LYS A 212 -18.50 -2.57 -69.60
C LYS A 212 -18.96 -3.72 -70.50
N GLU A 213 -18.61 -4.96 -70.15
CA GLU A 213 -19.04 -6.13 -70.91
C GLU A 213 -20.57 -6.26 -70.93
N LEU A 214 -21.23 -6.01 -69.80
CA LEU A 214 -22.69 -6.01 -69.70
C LEU A 214 -23.32 -4.91 -70.57
N ALA A 215 -22.72 -3.71 -70.65
CA ALA A 215 -23.21 -2.65 -71.53
C ALA A 215 -23.14 -3.05 -73.01
N VAL A 216 -21.99 -3.60 -73.44
CA VAL A 216 -21.80 -4.09 -74.82
C VAL A 216 -22.78 -5.21 -75.15
N LEU A 217 -23.02 -6.14 -74.23
CA LEU A 217 -23.98 -7.23 -74.45
C LEU A 217 -25.42 -6.70 -74.54
N LYS A 218 -25.80 -5.70 -73.74
CA LYS A 218 -27.11 -5.06 -73.84
C LYS A 218 -27.32 -4.39 -75.19
N GLU A 219 -26.30 -3.69 -75.72
CA GLU A 219 -26.35 -3.11 -77.06
C GLU A 219 -26.53 -4.18 -78.14
N LYS A 220 -25.79 -5.29 -78.05
CA LYS A 220 -25.94 -6.42 -78.98
C LYS A 220 -27.35 -7.01 -78.94
N ILE A 221 -27.92 -7.21 -77.75
CA ILE A 221 -29.29 -7.69 -77.60
C ILE A 221 -30.27 -6.71 -78.26
N HIS A 222 -30.09 -5.41 -78.05
CA HIS A 222 -30.94 -4.38 -78.65
C HIS A 222 -30.86 -4.39 -80.18
N HIS A 223 -29.65 -4.46 -80.74
CA HIS A 223 -29.46 -4.56 -82.19
C HIS A 223 -30.08 -5.83 -82.79
N LEU A 224 -29.92 -6.98 -82.12
CA LEU A 224 -30.55 -8.23 -82.54
C LEU A 224 -32.09 -8.14 -82.51
N ASP A 225 -32.66 -7.48 -81.50
CA ASP A 225 -34.11 -7.25 -81.39
C ASP A 225 -34.65 -6.37 -82.53
N ASP A 226 -33.92 -5.31 -82.89
CA ASP A 226 -34.27 -4.46 -84.04
C ASP A 226 -34.21 -5.22 -85.37
N MET A 227 -33.18 -6.05 -85.54
CA MET A 227 -33.07 -6.93 -86.71
C MET A 227 -34.23 -7.93 -86.75
N LEU A 228 -34.59 -8.54 -85.62
CA LEU A 228 -35.71 -9.47 -85.52
C LEU A 228 -37.03 -8.78 -85.88
N LYS A 229 -37.29 -7.58 -85.35
CA LYS A 229 -38.48 -6.77 -85.68
C LYS A 229 -38.52 -6.37 -87.16
N SER A 230 -37.37 -6.07 -87.77
CA SER A 230 -37.27 -5.82 -89.21
C SER A 230 -37.64 -7.05 -90.03
N GLN A 231 -37.12 -8.21 -89.68
CA GLN A 231 -37.47 -9.47 -90.35
C GLN A 231 -38.95 -9.82 -90.17
N GLN A 232 -39.50 -9.67 -88.96
CA GLN A 232 -40.92 -9.88 -88.70
C GLN A 232 -41.81 -8.97 -89.56
N ARG A 233 -41.43 -7.70 -89.76
CA ARG A 233 -42.16 -6.78 -90.66
C ARG A 233 -42.13 -7.26 -92.12
N LYS A 234 -40.97 -7.71 -92.61
CA LYS A 234 -40.84 -8.24 -93.98
C LYS A 234 -41.72 -9.47 -94.18
N VAL A 235 -41.72 -10.40 -93.23
CA VAL A 235 -42.56 -11.61 -93.29
C VAL A 235 -44.05 -11.23 -93.28
N ARG A 236 -44.47 -10.29 -92.43
CA ARG A 236 -45.87 -9.78 -92.45
C ARG A 236 -46.25 -9.22 -93.81
N HIS A 237 -45.39 -8.37 -94.38
CA HIS A 237 -45.62 -7.83 -95.71
C HIS A 237 -45.71 -8.93 -96.78
N MET A 238 -44.83 -9.94 -96.74
CA MET A 238 -44.91 -11.08 -97.66
C MET A 238 -46.22 -11.86 -97.50
N ILE A 239 -46.70 -12.07 -96.28
CA ILE A 239 -48.00 -12.72 -96.01
C ILE A 239 -49.14 -11.88 -96.61
N GLU A 240 -49.14 -10.57 -96.42
CA GLU A 240 -50.15 -9.65 -97.00
C GLU A 240 -50.13 -9.70 -98.53
N GLN A 241 -48.96 -9.67 -99.16
CA GLN A 241 -48.82 -9.78 -100.62
C GLN A 241 -49.35 -11.12 -101.15
N LEU A 242 -49.05 -12.23 -100.47
CA LEU A 242 -49.56 -13.55 -100.84
C LEU A 242 -51.08 -13.66 -100.67
N GLN A 243 -51.64 -13.07 -99.61
CA GLN A 243 -53.08 -13.03 -99.39
C GLN A 243 -53.79 -12.21 -100.49
N ASN A 244 -53.26 -11.05 -100.87
CA ASN A 244 -53.79 -10.23 -101.96
C ASN A 244 -53.71 -10.96 -103.31
N SER A 245 -52.60 -11.62 -103.60
CA SER A 245 -52.47 -12.43 -104.84
C SER A 245 -53.49 -13.57 -104.86
N ARG A 246 -53.68 -14.26 -103.73
CA ARG A 246 -54.68 -15.33 -103.60
C ARG A 246 -56.10 -14.84 -103.85
N THR A 247 -56.51 -13.69 -103.32
CA THR A 247 -57.87 -13.15 -103.54
C THR A 247 -58.09 -12.81 -105.02
N VAL A 248 -57.10 -12.24 -105.70
CA VAL A 248 -57.16 -11.95 -107.14
C VAL A 248 -57.28 -13.24 -107.95
N ILE A 249 -56.51 -14.28 -107.62
CA ILE A 249 -56.60 -15.58 -108.29
C ILE A 249 -58.00 -16.18 -108.08
N GLN A 250 -58.52 -16.16 -106.85
CA GLN A 250 -59.87 -16.66 -106.55
C GLN A 250 -60.97 -15.92 -107.33
N GLU A 251 -60.83 -14.61 -107.55
CA GLU A 251 -61.76 -13.83 -108.37
C GLU A 251 -61.66 -14.23 -109.84
N ARG A 252 -60.44 -14.40 -110.36
CA ARG A 252 -60.24 -14.89 -111.73
C ARG A 252 -60.81 -16.30 -111.93
N GLU A 253 -60.67 -17.18 -110.95
CA GLU A 253 -61.26 -18.53 -110.97
C GLU A 253 -62.80 -18.49 -110.97
N ARG A 254 -63.43 -17.51 -110.30
CA ARG A 254 -64.89 -17.30 -110.39
C ARG A 254 -65.28 -16.95 -111.82
N VAL A 255 -64.59 -15.98 -112.42
CA VAL A 255 -64.86 -15.55 -113.81
C VAL A 255 -64.65 -16.71 -114.80
N ILE A 256 -63.59 -17.51 -114.62
CA ILE A 256 -63.36 -18.69 -115.47
C ILE A 256 -64.55 -19.65 -115.37
N ARG A 257 -65.03 -19.97 -114.16
CA ARG A 257 -66.21 -20.84 -113.99
C ARG A 257 -67.47 -20.28 -114.65
N ASP A 258 -67.72 -18.98 -114.49
CA ASP A 258 -68.88 -18.32 -115.12
C ASP A 258 -68.81 -18.38 -116.66
N LEU A 259 -67.59 -18.26 -117.21
CA LEU A 259 -67.35 -18.39 -118.65
C LEU A 259 -67.48 -19.85 -119.12
N GLU A 260 -66.98 -20.81 -118.36
CA GLU A 260 -67.13 -22.25 -118.63
C GLU A 260 -68.62 -22.65 -118.69
N GLU A 261 -69.45 -22.14 -117.77
CA GLU A 261 -70.90 -22.39 -117.78
C GLU A 261 -71.57 -21.79 -119.03
N LYS A 262 -71.20 -20.57 -119.42
CA LYS A 262 -71.69 -19.94 -120.65
C LYS A 262 -71.28 -20.72 -121.90
N VAL A 263 -70.03 -21.18 -121.98
CA VAL A 263 -69.55 -22.00 -123.09
C VAL A 263 -70.33 -23.31 -123.15
N ALA A 264 -70.51 -24.01 -122.03
CA ALA A 264 -71.29 -25.25 -121.99
C ALA A 264 -72.76 -25.04 -122.42
N PHE A 265 -73.38 -23.94 -122.02
CA PHE A 265 -74.73 -23.57 -122.46
C PHE A 265 -74.80 -23.35 -123.98
N LEU A 266 -73.88 -22.54 -124.52
CA LEU A 266 -73.83 -22.25 -125.96
C LEU A 266 -73.51 -23.51 -126.78
N GLU A 267 -72.62 -24.38 -126.31
CA GLU A 267 -72.32 -25.67 -126.94
C GLU A 267 -73.55 -26.59 -126.99
N ALA A 268 -74.33 -26.64 -125.90
CA ALA A 268 -75.57 -27.39 -125.86
C ALA A 268 -76.59 -26.83 -126.86
N GLU A 269 -76.74 -25.50 -126.93
CA GLU A 269 -77.61 -24.82 -127.89
C GLU A 269 -77.20 -25.13 -129.34
N VAL A 270 -75.91 -25.01 -129.67
CA VAL A 270 -75.38 -25.37 -131.01
C VAL A 270 -75.66 -26.83 -131.33
N LYS A 271 -75.48 -27.73 -130.37
CA LYS A 271 -75.76 -29.16 -130.56
C LYS A 271 -77.24 -29.44 -130.78
N MET A 272 -78.15 -28.71 -130.10
CA MET A 272 -79.59 -28.82 -130.35
C MET A 272 -79.94 -28.33 -131.75
N ARG A 273 -79.52 -27.13 -132.13
CA ARG A 273 -79.74 -26.58 -133.48
C ARG A 273 -79.17 -27.49 -134.57
N ALA A 274 -77.99 -28.08 -134.37
CA ALA A 274 -77.42 -29.04 -135.31
C ALA A 274 -78.28 -30.31 -135.48
N LYS A 275 -78.91 -30.80 -134.39
CA LYS A 275 -79.87 -31.93 -134.48
C LYS A 275 -81.14 -31.53 -135.22
N GLU A 276 -81.67 -30.34 -134.99
CA GLU A 276 -82.84 -29.79 -135.70
C GLU A 276 -82.57 -29.74 -137.21
N VAL A 277 -81.44 -29.18 -137.64
CA VAL A 277 -81.02 -29.13 -139.04
C VAL A 277 -80.90 -30.53 -139.66
N VAL A 278 -80.34 -31.50 -138.93
CA VAL A 278 -80.22 -32.89 -139.43
C VAL A 278 -81.60 -33.57 -139.56
N ILE A 279 -82.55 -33.28 -138.68
CA ILE A 279 -83.94 -33.76 -138.80
C ILE A 279 -84.59 -33.14 -140.03
N GLU A 280 -84.42 -31.83 -140.23
CA GLU A 280 -85.00 -31.09 -141.36
C GLU A 280 -84.45 -31.56 -142.72
N ILE A 281 -83.18 -31.96 -142.80
CA ILE A 281 -82.57 -32.54 -144.02
C ILE A 281 -83.05 -33.98 -144.30
N LYS A 282 -83.51 -34.72 -143.28
CA LYS A 282 -83.92 -36.13 -143.42
C LYS A 282 -85.42 -36.34 -143.64
N SER A 283 -86.25 -35.30 -143.44
CA SER A 283 -87.70 -35.32 -143.71
C SER A 283 -88.00 -34.95 -145.15
#